data_AF-A0A8J5S8B6-F1
#
_entry.id   AF-A0A8J5S8B6-F1
#
_cell.length_a   1.000
_cell.length_b   1.000
_cell.length_c   1.000
_cell.angle_alpha   90.00
_cell.angle_beta   90.00
_cell.angle_gamma   90.00
#
_symmetry.space_group_name_H-M   'P 1'
#
loop_
_entity.id
_entity.type
_entity.pdbx_description
1 polymer ?
#
loop_
_entity_poly.entity_id
_entity_poly.type
_entity_poly.pdbx_seq_one_letter_code
_entity_poly.pdbx_strand_id
1 'polypeptide(L)'
;MRMAMANAPEYSIAASPPPRLPFVINQGSRFVVASHRRRRRHRHRHPEIDFRSSSSSYAGSTLPMAQLKAARVADVPMAVDVVSPAPASASASAHAGAIVEVDAAEGGRAGGRFAVIGHRGKGMNALASPDRRLQDVKENSIKSFNEAARFPVDYVEFDVQVTKDGCPIIFHDNFIFTEEDGKILDKRVTDLLLEDFLTYGPQNEQGKGGKPLLRKLKDGRIVNWNVQSDDPLCTFQEAFEKVNPRLGFNVELKFDDNLEYQEEELTRILKAILKVVFDYAKDRPIIFSSFQPDAAQLMRKLQSKYPVYFLTNGGTESYTDLRRNSLEEAIKLCLASGMQGIVSEARGIFRHPTAVPKIKEANLSLLTYGALNNVPEAVYMQHLLGVNGVIVDLVQEITEAVSELIAVPEPDPDAKNLSNGAAKDAATPNFSQREISFLLRLIPELVQ
;
A
#
# COMPACT_ATOMS: atom_id res chain seq x y z
N MET A 1 -44.83 38.38 -53.35
CA MET A 1 -45.11 37.02 -53.88
C MET A 1 -44.89 36.03 -52.73
N ARG A 2 -45.79 35.06 -52.58
CA ARG A 2 -46.08 34.24 -51.38
C ARG A 2 -45.00 33.23 -50.95
N MET A 3 -44.99 32.96 -49.62
CA MET A 3 -44.81 31.68 -48.87
C MET A 3 -43.54 30.82 -49.15
N ALA A 4 -42.94 30.12 -48.17
CA ALA A 4 -43.53 29.36 -47.07
C ALA A 4 -42.60 29.18 -45.84
N MET A 5 -43.24 28.87 -44.71
CA MET A 5 -42.71 28.51 -43.40
C MET A 5 -42.24 27.06 -43.30
N ALA A 6 -41.33 26.78 -42.35
CA ALA A 6 -41.32 25.53 -41.57
C ALA A 6 -40.71 25.79 -40.18
N ASN A 7 -41.48 25.45 -39.14
CA ASN A 7 -41.22 25.64 -37.71
C ASN A 7 -40.31 24.54 -37.13
N ALA A 8 -39.50 24.90 -36.13
CA ALA A 8 -38.88 23.97 -35.17
C ALA A 8 -39.62 24.08 -33.81
N PRO A 9 -39.82 22.98 -33.06
CA PRO A 9 -40.59 22.99 -31.82
C PRO A 9 -39.75 23.31 -30.58
N GLU A 10 -40.27 24.21 -29.74
CA GLU A 10 -39.88 24.39 -28.34
C GLU A 10 -40.46 23.26 -27.48
N TYR A 11 -39.62 22.61 -26.67
CA TYR A 11 -40.08 21.72 -25.59
C TYR A 11 -39.74 22.34 -24.24
N SER A 12 -40.80 22.75 -23.55
CA SER A 12 -40.85 23.05 -22.12
C SER A 12 -40.90 21.73 -21.34
N ILE A 13 -40.05 21.55 -20.33
CA ILE A 13 -40.17 20.47 -19.35
C ILE A 13 -40.22 21.07 -17.95
N ALA A 14 -41.31 20.71 -17.27
CA ALA A 14 -41.75 21.17 -15.98
C ALA A 14 -40.90 20.65 -14.80
N ALA A 15 -40.80 21.48 -13.77
CA ALA A 15 -40.22 21.16 -12.47
C ALA A 15 -41.04 20.09 -11.74
N SER A 16 -40.35 19.08 -11.21
CA SER A 16 -40.93 18.08 -10.30
C SER A 16 -40.69 18.48 -8.83
N PRO A 17 -41.67 18.31 -7.91
CA PRO A 17 -41.53 18.69 -6.51
C PRO A 17 -40.78 17.62 -5.68
N PRO A 18 -40.19 18.00 -4.53
CA PRO A 18 -39.39 17.11 -3.69
C PRO A 18 -40.24 16.11 -2.89
N PRO A 19 -39.71 14.92 -2.55
CA PRO A 19 -40.42 13.90 -1.79
C PRO A 19 -40.55 14.25 -0.30
N ARG A 20 -41.69 13.84 0.27
CA ARG A 20 -42.13 14.07 1.65
C ARG A 20 -41.41 13.13 2.64
N LEU A 21 -40.89 13.69 3.74
CA LEU A 21 -40.47 12.97 4.94
C LEU A 21 -41.70 12.57 5.79
N PRO A 22 -41.72 11.37 6.41
CA PRO A 22 -42.72 11.05 7.42
C PRO A 22 -42.30 11.58 8.80
N PHE A 23 -43.16 12.42 9.38
CA PHE A 23 -43.18 12.76 10.80
C PHE A 23 -43.65 11.54 11.61
N VAL A 24 -42.91 11.18 12.67
CA VAL A 24 -43.47 10.51 13.84
C VAL A 24 -43.17 11.35 15.06
N ILE A 25 -44.26 11.77 15.70
CA ILE A 25 -44.35 12.48 16.95
C ILE A 25 -44.06 11.48 18.08
N ASN A 26 -43.24 11.84 19.05
CA ASN A 26 -43.54 11.42 20.42
C ASN A 26 -43.25 12.51 21.44
N GLN A 27 -44.20 12.66 22.34
CA GLN A 27 -44.37 13.72 23.32
C GLN A 27 -43.42 13.55 24.50
N GLY A 28 -43.17 14.67 25.18
CA GLY A 28 -42.17 14.79 26.24
C GLY A 28 -42.55 14.19 27.58
N SER A 29 -41.62 14.32 28.53
CA SER A 29 -41.88 14.49 29.96
C SER A 29 -40.62 15.02 30.64
N ARG A 30 -40.79 16.14 31.36
CA ARG A 30 -39.84 16.75 32.30
C ARG A 30 -39.67 15.87 33.55
N PHE A 31 -38.55 16.00 34.27
CA PHE A 31 -38.44 16.32 35.72
C PHE A 31 -36.96 16.10 36.16
N VAL A 32 -36.22 17.18 36.44
CA VAL A 32 -35.81 17.70 37.78
C VAL A 32 -34.62 16.99 38.45
N VAL A 33 -33.53 17.78 38.52
CA VAL A 33 -32.50 17.97 39.56
C VAL A 33 -32.56 17.04 40.80
N ALA A 34 -31.43 16.38 41.11
CA ALA A 34 -30.93 16.26 42.47
C ALA A 34 -29.41 15.99 42.49
N SER A 35 -28.69 16.96 43.03
CA SER A 35 -27.33 16.86 43.54
C SER A 35 -27.20 15.83 44.65
N HIS A 36 -26.10 15.07 44.73
CA HIS A 36 -25.49 14.69 46.02
C HIS A 36 -23.98 14.42 45.87
N ARG A 37 -23.20 15.25 46.58
CA ARG A 37 -21.80 15.01 46.94
C ARG A 37 -21.69 13.73 47.78
N ARG A 38 -20.60 12.97 47.60
CA ARG A 38 -19.83 12.42 48.74
C ARG A 38 -18.40 12.05 48.33
N ARG A 39 -17.46 12.69 49.03
CA ARG A 39 -16.01 12.38 49.10
C ARG A 39 -15.76 11.14 49.96
N ARG A 40 -14.69 10.39 49.67
CA ARG A 40 -13.63 9.86 50.59
C ARG A 40 -12.71 8.93 49.79
N ARG A 41 -11.47 9.31 49.47
CA ARG A 41 -10.19 9.19 50.23
C ARG A 41 -9.60 7.76 50.32
N HIS A 42 -8.44 7.61 49.66
CA HIS A 42 -7.21 6.87 49.99
C HIS A 42 -7.27 5.44 50.57
N ARG A 43 -6.48 4.54 49.98
CA ARG A 43 -5.18 4.09 50.54
C ARG A 43 -4.39 3.16 49.61
N HIS A 44 -3.08 3.39 49.58
CA HIS A 44 -2.02 2.50 49.12
C HIS A 44 -2.05 1.12 49.79
N ARG A 45 -1.52 0.10 49.08
CA ARG A 45 -0.54 -0.86 49.63
C ARG A 45 0.11 -1.69 48.51
N HIS A 46 1.43 -1.55 48.37
CA HIS A 46 2.32 -2.64 47.97
C HIS A 46 2.40 -3.70 49.09
N PRO A 47 2.89 -4.91 48.77
CA PRO A 47 4.18 -5.25 49.37
C PRO A 47 5.16 -5.96 48.42
N GLU A 48 6.42 -5.87 48.84
CA GLU A 48 7.62 -6.50 48.33
C GLU A 48 7.69 -8.03 48.55
N ILE A 49 8.39 -8.68 47.61
CA ILE A 49 9.50 -9.66 47.73
C ILE A 49 9.40 -10.78 48.79
N ASP A 50 9.55 -12.03 48.33
CA ASP A 50 10.41 -12.98 49.04
C ASP A 50 11.15 -13.93 48.08
N PHE A 51 12.46 -14.05 48.31
CA PHE A 51 13.43 -14.87 47.59
C PHE A 51 13.66 -16.15 48.41
N ARG A 52 13.34 -17.34 47.90
CA ARG A 52 13.93 -18.59 48.39
C ARG A 52 14.20 -19.59 47.28
N SER A 53 15.43 -20.06 47.31
CA SER A 53 16.08 -21.11 46.54
C SER A 53 15.51 -22.51 46.82
N SER A 54 15.34 -23.32 45.77
CA SER A 54 15.54 -24.76 45.85
C SER A 54 15.83 -25.36 44.46
N SER A 55 16.91 -26.11 44.42
CA SER A 55 17.45 -26.92 43.32
C SER A 55 16.57 -28.11 42.92
N SER A 56 16.88 -28.66 41.73
CA SER A 56 16.59 -30.03 41.24
C SER A 56 15.29 -30.23 40.44
N SER A 57 15.40 -30.34 39.11
CA SER A 57 15.53 -31.62 38.37
C SER A 57 15.04 -31.43 36.92
N TYR A 58 15.87 -31.89 35.99
CA TYR A 58 15.53 -32.08 34.59
C TYR A 58 14.40 -33.12 34.47
N ALA A 59 13.27 -32.73 33.88
CA ALA A 59 12.33 -33.65 33.25
C ALA A 59 11.70 -32.93 32.05
N GLY A 60 11.85 -33.54 30.87
CA GLY A 60 11.33 -32.99 29.63
C GLY A 60 9.82 -32.88 29.68
N SER A 61 9.31 -31.70 29.30
CA SER A 61 7.92 -31.51 28.93
C SER A 61 7.89 -30.70 27.64
N THR A 62 7.53 -31.39 26.57
CA THR A 62 7.08 -30.82 25.30
C THR A 62 6.08 -29.70 25.55
N LEU A 63 6.45 -28.47 25.19
CA LEU A 63 5.52 -27.35 25.11
C LEU A 63 4.49 -27.65 24.01
N PRO A 64 3.18 -27.53 24.29
CA PRO A 64 2.17 -27.68 23.25
C PRO A 64 2.33 -26.52 22.26
N MET A 65 2.41 -26.86 20.97
CA MET A 65 2.27 -25.90 19.87
C MET A 65 1.10 -24.97 20.18
N ALA A 66 1.40 -23.69 20.39
CA ALA A 66 0.40 -22.65 20.35
C ALA A 66 -0.18 -22.69 18.94
N GLN A 67 -1.44 -23.11 18.83
CA GLN A 67 -2.23 -22.92 17.62
C GLN A 67 -2.13 -21.44 17.26
N LEU A 68 -1.41 -21.10 16.18
CA LEU A 68 -1.60 -19.82 15.53
C LEU A 68 -3.11 -19.71 15.30
N LYS A 69 -3.75 -18.74 15.96
CA LYS A 69 -5.10 -18.37 15.63
C LYS A 69 -5.04 -17.83 14.21
N ALA A 70 -5.27 -18.71 13.23
CA ALA A 70 -5.67 -18.32 11.90
C ALA A 70 -6.76 -17.25 12.08
N ALA A 71 -6.45 -16.01 11.70
CA ALA A 71 -7.49 -15.03 11.46
C ALA A 71 -8.48 -15.71 10.53
N ARG A 72 -9.77 -15.73 10.91
CA ARG A 72 -10.77 -16.41 10.10
C ARG A 72 -10.74 -15.78 8.72
N VAL A 73 -10.36 -16.58 7.72
CA VAL A 73 -10.28 -16.20 6.29
C VAL A 73 -11.59 -15.57 5.79
N ALA A 74 -12.71 -15.83 6.46
CA ALA A 74 -14.02 -15.23 6.18
C ALA A 74 -14.14 -13.73 6.53
N ASP A 75 -13.19 -13.13 7.26
CA ASP A 75 -13.25 -11.74 7.71
C ASP A 75 -12.40 -10.78 6.85
N VAL A 76 -11.82 -11.24 5.73
CA VAL A 76 -11.18 -10.35 4.73
C VAL A 76 -12.25 -9.86 3.75
N PRO A 77 -12.59 -8.55 3.72
CA PRO A 77 -13.60 -8.04 2.79
C PRO A 77 -13.08 -8.18 1.35
N MET A 78 -13.71 -9.06 0.57
CA MET A 78 -13.41 -9.28 -0.85
C MET A 78 -14.11 -8.29 -1.80
N ALA A 79 -14.80 -7.28 -1.28
CA ALA A 79 -15.63 -6.40 -2.09
C ALA A 79 -14.83 -5.19 -2.62
N VAL A 80 -14.52 -5.23 -3.92
CA VAL A 80 -14.21 -4.06 -4.74
C VAL A 80 -14.95 -4.22 -6.07
N ASP A 81 -16.15 -3.63 -6.12
CA ASP A 81 -17.06 -3.69 -7.27
C ASP A 81 -16.83 -2.52 -8.24
N VAL A 82 -16.91 -2.85 -9.53
CA VAL A 82 -16.37 -2.14 -10.70
C VAL A 82 -17.44 -1.30 -11.41
N VAL A 83 -17.03 -0.17 -12.02
CA VAL A 83 -17.80 0.50 -13.09
C VAL A 83 -16.88 0.82 -14.27
N SER A 84 -17.26 0.36 -15.47
CA SER A 84 -16.57 0.55 -16.75
C SER A 84 -17.16 1.69 -17.58
N PRO A 85 -16.38 2.37 -18.45
CA PRO A 85 -16.91 3.06 -19.63
C PRO A 85 -16.45 2.45 -20.97
N ALA A 86 -17.24 2.76 -22.01
CA ALA A 86 -17.27 2.20 -23.36
C ALA A 86 -16.16 2.73 -24.32
N PRO A 87 -15.94 2.09 -25.49
CA PRO A 87 -14.68 2.20 -26.23
C PRO A 87 -14.66 3.34 -27.25
N ALA A 88 -13.47 3.90 -27.49
CA ALA A 88 -13.17 4.74 -28.66
C ALA A 88 -11.85 4.30 -29.30
N SER A 89 -11.82 4.34 -30.63
CA SER A 89 -10.85 3.76 -31.53
C SER A 89 -9.77 4.72 -32.03
N ALA A 90 -8.68 4.14 -32.56
CA ALA A 90 -7.64 4.67 -33.49
C ALA A 90 -6.36 5.22 -32.83
N SER A 91 -5.16 5.22 -33.43
CA SER A 91 -4.43 4.36 -34.39
C SER A 91 -3.05 4.99 -34.66
N ALA A 92 -1.97 4.18 -34.70
CA ALA A 92 -0.64 4.44 -35.31
C ALA A 92 0.23 5.56 -34.68
N SER A 93 1.57 5.62 -34.79
CA SER A 93 2.60 4.93 -35.58
C SER A 93 3.95 5.05 -34.85
N ALA A 94 4.82 4.06 -35.01
CA ALA A 94 6.15 4.00 -34.42
C ALA A 94 7.21 4.73 -35.26
N HIS A 95 8.20 5.36 -34.59
CA HIS A 95 9.51 5.63 -35.19
C HIS A 95 10.63 5.22 -34.23
N ALA A 96 11.50 4.37 -34.76
CA ALA A 96 12.68 3.81 -34.13
C ALA A 96 13.85 4.80 -34.19
N GLY A 97 14.55 4.96 -33.08
CA GLY A 97 15.82 5.69 -32.97
C GLY A 97 16.82 4.82 -32.21
N ALA A 98 17.99 4.62 -32.81
CA ALA A 98 19.05 3.71 -32.40
C ALA A 98 19.59 3.99 -30.98
N ILE A 99 19.87 2.91 -30.23
CA ILE A 99 20.47 2.93 -28.90
C ILE A 99 21.97 2.61 -29.04
N VAL A 100 22.78 3.45 -28.42
CA VAL A 100 24.23 3.31 -28.29
C VAL A 100 24.54 2.40 -27.09
N GLU A 101 25.36 1.38 -27.31
CA GLU A 101 25.84 0.44 -26.30
C GLU A 101 26.64 1.17 -25.21
N VAL A 102 26.35 0.87 -23.94
CA VAL A 102 27.22 1.20 -22.82
C VAL A 102 27.32 -0.03 -21.93
N ASP A 103 28.57 -0.37 -21.63
CA ASP A 103 29.05 -1.64 -21.09
C ASP A 103 28.28 -2.17 -19.87
N ALA A 104 27.93 -3.45 -19.98
CA ALA A 104 27.42 -4.28 -18.91
C ALA A 104 28.54 -4.54 -17.87
N ALA A 105 28.48 -3.86 -16.74
CA ALA A 105 29.27 -4.19 -15.58
C ALA A 105 28.62 -5.36 -14.81
N GLU A 106 29.23 -6.52 -14.98
CA GLU A 106 29.31 -7.69 -14.08
C GLU A 106 28.02 -8.33 -13.55
N GLY A 107 27.67 -9.45 -14.18
CA GLY A 107 26.73 -10.44 -13.66
C GLY A 107 27.18 -11.08 -12.35
N GLY A 108 26.39 -10.82 -11.31
CA GLY A 108 26.30 -11.62 -10.08
C GLY A 108 24.95 -12.33 -10.05
N ARG A 109 24.96 -13.64 -9.78
CA ARG A 109 23.81 -14.55 -9.65
C ARG A 109 22.56 -13.88 -9.03
N ALA A 110 21.51 -13.71 -9.82
CA ALA A 110 20.22 -13.17 -9.39
C ALA A 110 19.43 -14.18 -8.56
N GLY A 111 19.81 -14.32 -7.28
CA GLY A 111 19.01 -14.96 -6.24
C GLY A 111 18.94 -14.03 -5.04
N GLY A 112 18.39 -12.83 -5.24
CA GLY A 112 18.18 -11.88 -4.13
C GLY A 112 17.24 -12.47 -3.08
N ARG A 113 17.47 -12.13 -1.81
CA ARG A 113 16.59 -12.48 -0.69
C ARG A 113 15.16 -11.99 -0.99
N PHE A 114 14.16 -12.81 -0.67
CA PHE A 114 12.76 -12.42 -0.80
C PHE A 114 12.46 -11.22 0.11
N ALA A 115 12.09 -10.09 -0.49
CA ALA A 115 11.92 -8.83 0.21
C ALA A 115 10.53 -8.69 0.83
N VAL A 116 10.46 -8.13 2.04
CA VAL A 116 9.19 -7.69 2.65
C VAL A 116 9.24 -6.19 2.83
N ILE A 117 8.21 -5.51 2.30
CA ILE A 117 8.12 -4.05 2.25
C ILE A 117 6.86 -3.61 2.98
N GLY A 118 6.97 -2.69 3.92
CA GLY A 118 5.80 -2.14 4.62
C GLY A 118 5.06 -1.11 3.77
N HIS A 119 3.80 -1.39 3.40
CA HIS A 119 2.94 -0.50 2.61
C HIS A 119 2.59 0.76 3.43
N ARG A 120 2.90 1.96 2.92
CA ARG A 120 2.69 3.24 3.65
C ARG A 120 3.26 3.23 5.08
N GLY A 121 4.35 2.49 5.29
CA GLY A 121 4.89 2.16 6.60
C GLY A 121 4.34 0.84 7.16
N LYS A 122 3.64 0.89 8.30
CA LYS A 122 3.04 -0.30 8.96
C LYS A 122 1.61 -0.59 8.46
N GLY A 123 1.38 -0.37 7.17
CA GLY A 123 0.16 -0.72 6.46
C GLY A 123 -0.82 0.42 6.20
N MET A 124 -1.57 0.26 5.12
CA MET A 124 -2.69 1.11 4.75
C MET A 124 -3.82 0.98 5.78
N ASN A 125 -4.41 2.13 6.12
CA ASN A 125 -5.54 2.22 7.01
C ASN A 125 -6.85 1.85 6.31
N ALA A 126 -7.54 0.84 6.85
CA ALA A 126 -8.89 0.46 6.43
C ALA A 126 -9.90 0.88 7.51
N LEU A 127 -10.35 2.13 7.45
CA LEU A 127 -11.15 2.79 8.51
C LEU A 127 -12.55 2.19 8.73
N ALA A 128 -13.07 1.49 7.73
CA ALA A 128 -14.34 0.75 7.84
C ALA A 128 -14.15 -0.74 8.18
N SER A 129 -12.90 -1.22 8.29
CA SER A 129 -12.61 -2.61 8.61
C SER A 129 -12.87 -2.90 10.10
N PRO A 130 -13.40 -4.08 10.44
CA PRO A 130 -13.45 -4.54 11.83
C PRO A 130 -12.06 -4.90 12.37
N ASP A 131 -11.07 -5.12 11.48
CA ASP A 131 -9.70 -5.44 11.88
C ASP A 131 -8.98 -4.20 12.40
N ARG A 132 -8.81 -4.13 13.71
CA ARG A 132 -8.17 -3.00 14.40
C ARG A 132 -6.71 -2.81 14.06
N ARG A 133 -6.04 -3.84 13.51
CA ARG A 133 -4.63 -3.75 13.08
C ARG A 133 -4.48 -2.75 11.93
N LEU A 134 -5.48 -2.67 11.05
CA LEU A 134 -5.55 -1.71 9.95
C LEU A 134 -5.94 -0.29 10.40
N GLN A 135 -5.96 -0.02 11.70
CA GLN A 135 -6.22 1.30 12.30
C GLN A 135 -5.25 1.57 13.46
N ASP A 136 -4.14 0.83 13.53
CA ASP A 136 -3.18 0.91 14.63
C ASP A 136 -2.42 2.24 14.59
N VAL A 137 -1.75 2.54 13.47
CA VAL A 137 -0.97 3.76 13.28
C VAL A 137 -1.37 4.45 11.97
N LYS A 138 -1.30 5.78 11.93
CA LYS A 138 -1.59 6.58 10.73
C LYS A 138 -0.67 6.16 9.58
N GLU A 139 -1.22 5.67 8.48
CA GLU A 139 -0.45 5.37 7.27
C GLU A 139 0.32 6.61 6.78
N ASN A 140 1.42 6.43 6.04
CA ASN A 140 2.16 7.55 5.42
C ASN A 140 2.67 8.59 6.45
N SER A 141 3.08 8.11 7.64
CA SER A 141 3.63 8.94 8.72
C SER A 141 5.00 8.47 9.19
N ILE A 142 5.80 9.40 9.73
CA ILE A 142 7.12 9.10 10.34
C ILE A 142 6.99 8.01 11.40
N LYS A 143 5.95 8.10 12.23
CA LYS A 143 5.65 7.08 13.23
C LYS A 143 5.40 5.72 12.59
N SER A 144 4.54 5.61 11.59
CA SER A 144 4.25 4.36 10.88
C SER A 144 5.51 3.70 10.29
N PHE A 145 6.37 4.50 9.65
CA PHE A 145 7.64 4.01 9.12
C PHE A 145 8.57 3.44 10.20
N ASN A 146 8.70 4.15 11.32
CA ASN A 146 9.55 3.71 12.43
C ASN A 146 8.97 2.53 13.22
N GLU A 147 7.64 2.39 13.26
CA GLU A 147 6.97 1.21 13.79
C GLU A 147 7.21 -0.02 12.91
N ALA A 148 7.19 0.12 11.57
CA ALA A 148 7.55 -0.95 10.66
C ALA A 148 9.02 -1.39 10.82
N ALA A 149 9.94 -0.46 11.11
CA ALA A 149 11.37 -0.73 11.33
C ALA A 149 11.69 -1.67 12.52
N ARG A 150 10.69 -1.98 13.34
CA ARG A 150 10.78 -2.95 14.45
C ARG A 150 10.73 -4.40 13.97
N PHE A 151 10.30 -4.62 12.73
CA PHE A 151 10.19 -5.92 12.08
C PHE A 151 11.28 -6.08 11.00
N PRO A 152 11.59 -7.31 10.54
CA PRO A 152 12.63 -7.55 9.55
C PRO A 152 12.16 -7.22 8.12
N VAL A 153 11.69 -5.99 7.90
CA VAL A 153 11.38 -5.42 6.58
C VAL A 153 12.61 -4.78 5.95
N ASP A 154 12.71 -4.85 4.63
CA ASP A 154 13.80 -4.29 3.84
C ASP A 154 13.56 -2.81 3.51
N TYR A 155 12.32 -2.50 3.16
CA TYR A 155 11.88 -1.17 2.74
C TYR A 155 10.57 -0.80 3.45
N VAL A 156 10.30 0.50 3.48
CA VAL A 156 8.92 1.01 3.56
C VAL A 156 8.56 1.66 2.24
N GLU A 157 7.35 1.38 1.80
CA GLU A 157 6.71 2.04 0.67
C GLU A 157 5.91 3.25 1.18
N PHE A 158 5.85 4.32 0.39
CA PHE A 158 4.96 5.46 0.62
C PHE A 158 4.79 6.32 -0.64
N ASP A 159 3.70 7.09 -0.62
CA ASP A 159 3.25 7.93 -1.72
C ASP A 159 3.80 9.36 -1.62
N VAL A 160 4.46 9.83 -2.68
CA VAL A 160 4.93 11.20 -2.78
C VAL A 160 4.13 11.97 -3.81
N GLN A 161 3.54 13.08 -3.35
CA GLN A 161 2.93 14.13 -4.18
C GLN A 161 3.71 15.43 -4.00
N VAL A 162 3.51 16.40 -4.90
CA VAL A 162 4.14 17.72 -4.81
C VAL A 162 3.06 18.79 -4.70
N THR A 163 3.15 19.62 -3.66
CA THR A 163 2.26 20.76 -3.42
C THR A 163 2.41 21.84 -4.49
N LYS A 164 1.47 22.80 -4.53
CA LYS A 164 1.43 23.89 -5.51
C LYS A 164 2.70 24.74 -5.52
N ASP A 165 3.29 24.94 -4.35
CA ASP A 165 4.56 25.66 -4.12
C ASP A 165 5.81 24.79 -4.34
N GLY A 166 5.64 23.56 -4.84
CA GLY A 166 6.76 22.71 -5.27
C GLY A 166 7.41 21.91 -4.15
N CYS A 167 6.72 21.69 -3.03
CA CYS A 167 7.25 20.91 -1.90
C CYS A 167 6.77 19.45 -1.98
N PRO A 168 7.70 18.47 -2.04
CA PRO A 168 7.32 17.06 -1.96
C PRO A 168 6.83 16.68 -0.55
N ILE A 169 5.64 16.08 -0.51
CA ILE A 169 4.94 15.65 0.70
C ILE A 169 4.59 14.16 0.61
N ILE A 170 4.35 13.53 1.76
CA ILE A 170 3.94 12.13 1.84
C ILE A 170 2.44 12.04 2.07
N PHE A 171 1.69 11.60 1.05
CA PHE A 171 0.24 11.46 1.11
C PHE A 171 -0.31 10.68 -0.10
N HIS A 172 -1.22 9.72 0.13
CA HIS A 172 -1.75 8.85 -0.93
C HIS A 172 -2.91 9.45 -1.74
N ASP A 173 -3.97 9.88 -1.06
CA ASP A 173 -5.23 10.21 -1.71
C ASP A 173 -5.07 11.50 -2.54
N ASN A 174 -5.73 11.60 -3.71
CA ASN A 174 -5.62 12.80 -4.56
C ASN A 174 -6.29 14.04 -3.91
N PHE A 175 -7.21 13.81 -2.98
CA PHE A 175 -7.97 14.83 -2.26
C PHE A 175 -7.83 14.64 -0.76
N ILE A 176 -7.66 15.75 -0.05
CA ILE A 176 -7.73 15.81 1.40
C ILE A 176 -9.10 16.34 1.80
N PHE A 177 -9.74 15.68 2.77
CA PHE A 177 -11.07 16.03 3.25
C PHE A 177 -10.99 16.51 4.71
N THR A 178 -11.78 17.53 5.04
CA THR A 178 -11.93 18.07 6.39
C THR A 178 -13.38 18.45 6.65
N GLU A 179 -13.74 18.61 7.92
CA GLU A 179 -14.98 19.23 8.35
C GLU A 179 -14.70 20.61 8.95
N GLU A 180 -15.35 21.65 8.44
CA GLU A 180 -15.33 23.00 8.99
C GLU A 180 -16.78 23.50 9.09
N ASP A 181 -17.20 23.97 10.28
CA ASP A 181 -18.57 24.45 10.56
C ASP A 181 -19.70 23.49 10.13
N GLY A 182 -19.50 22.19 10.34
CA GLY A 182 -20.47 21.15 9.97
C GLY A 182 -20.57 20.87 8.47
N LYS A 183 -19.64 21.42 7.66
CA LYS A 183 -19.57 21.19 6.22
C LYS A 183 -18.30 20.40 5.90
N ILE A 184 -18.47 19.37 5.08
CA ILE A 184 -17.35 18.65 4.52
C ILE A 184 -16.78 19.48 3.37
N LEU A 185 -15.48 19.75 3.46
CA LEU A 185 -14.70 20.41 2.45
C LEU A 185 -13.66 19.44 1.92
N ASP A 186 -13.40 19.49 0.63
CA ASP A 186 -12.33 18.77 -0.02
C ASP A 186 -11.45 19.70 -0.84
N LYS A 187 -10.16 19.39 -0.89
CA LYS A 187 -9.20 20.07 -1.74
C LYS A 187 -8.29 19.02 -2.37
N ARG A 188 -7.95 19.24 -3.63
CA ARG A 188 -6.91 18.46 -4.29
C ARG A 188 -5.57 18.74 -3.60
N VAL A 189 -4.83 17.69 -3.27
CA VAL A 189 -3.58 17.78 -2.51
C VAL A 189 -2.53 18.63 -3.24
N THR A 190 -2.42 18.47 -4.56
CA THR A 190 -1.49 19.23 -5.41
C THR A 190 -1.86 20.71 -5.57
N ASP A 191 -3.06 21.13 -5.17
CA ASP A 191 -3.51 22.54 -5.24
C ASP A 191 -3.21 23.31 -3.94
N LEU A 192 -2.78 22.61 -2.88
CA LEU A 192 -2.44 23.19 -1.58
C LEU A 192 -1.03 23.78 -1.59
N LEU A 193 -0.82 24.80 -0.75
CA LEU A 193 0.53 25.18 -0.30
C LEU A 193 0.98 24.22 0.81
N LEU A 194 2.29 24.09 1.02
CA LEU A 194 2.82 23.23 2.08
C LEU A 194 2.27 23.62 3.46
N GLU A 195 2.24 24.93 3.76
CA GLU A 195 1.74 25.43 5.05
C GLU A 195 0.28 25.04 5.31
N ASP A 196 -0.55 25.05 4.28
CA ASP A 196 -1.96 24.65 4.37
C ASP A 196 -2.07 23.14 4.61
N PHE A 197 -1.31 22.34 3.86
CA PHE A 197 -1.29 20.88 3.99
C PHE A 197 -0.92 20.44 5.42
N LEU A 198 0.08 21.07 6.02
CA LEU A 198 0.53 20.72 7.38
C LEU A 198 -0.48 21.10 8.48
N THR A 199 -1.51 21.90 8.19
CA THR A 199 -2.57 22.23 9.16
C THR A 199 -3.57 21.10 9.39
N TYR A 200 -3.55 20.05 8.56
CA TYR A 200 -4.47 18.92 8.68
C TYR A 200 -3.93 17.86 9.64
N GLY A 201 -4.83 17.23 10.39
CA GLY A 201 -4.50 16.18 11.35
C GLY A 201 -3.90 16.72 12.65
N PRO A 202 -3.34 15.84 13.49
CA PRO A 202 -2.73 16.25 14.76
C PRO A 202 -1.56 17.22 14.53
N GLN A 203 -1.33 18.11 15.48
CA GLN A 203 -0.29 19.15 15.40
C GLN A 203 0.79 18.92 16.47
N ASN A 204 2.04 19.24 16.15
CA ASN A 204 3.17 19.11 17.09
C ASN A 204 3.09 20.08 18.28
N GLU A 205 2.49 21.25 18.07
CA GLU A 205 2.38 22.28 19.10
C GLU A 205 1.25 21.99 20.09
N GLN A 206 1.57 21.95 21.38
CA GLN A 206 0.58 21.76 22.44
C GLN A 206 -0.50 22.84 22.39
N GLY A 207 -1.76 22.43 22.27
CA GLY A 207 -2.92 23.32 22.27
C GLY A 207 -3.33 23.87 20.90
N LYS A 208 -2.55 23.62 19.83
CA LYS A 208 -3.03 23.85 18.46
C LYS A 208 -3.85 22.63 18.00
N GLY A 209 -5.13 22.84 17.74
CA GLY A 209 -5.96 21.87 17.02
C GLY A 209 -5.69 22.01 15.52
N GLY A 210 -5.41 20.91 14.84
CA GLY A 210 -5.39 20.89 13.38
C GLY A 210 -6.77 20.60 12.80
N LYS A 211 -6.89 20.74 11.49
CA LYS A 211 -8.12 20.44 10.75
C LYS A 211 -8.40 18.94 10.82
N PRO A 212 -9.61 18.50 11.17
CA PRO A 212 -9.91 17.08 11.26
C PRO A 212 -9.71 16.40 9.90
N LEU A 213 -8.99 15.28 9.90
CA LEU A 213 -8.80 14.49 8.68
C LEU A 213 -9.98 13.55 8.47
N LEU A 214 -10.56 13.62 7.27
CA LEU A 214 -11.58 12.68 6.81
C LEU A 214 -11.04 11.88 5.63
N ARG A 215 -11.64 10.72 5.39
CA ARG A 215 -11.37 9.90 4.20
C ARG A 215 -12.66 9.54 3.51
N LYS A 216 -12.70 9.69 2.18
CA LYS A 216 -13.77 9.19 1.33
C LYS A 216 -13.51 7.72 1.00
N LEU A 217 -14.42 6.85 1.41
CA LEU A 217 -14.40 5.43 1.09
C LEU A 217 -14.82 5.18 -0.36
N LYS A 218 -14.53 3.99 -0.87
CA LYS A 218 -14.91 3.59 -2.25
C LYS A 218 -16.41 3.63 -2.50
N ASP A 219 -17.23 3.37 -1.47
CA ASP A 219 -18.69 3.46 -1.54
C ASP A 219 -19.24 4.90 -1.44
N GLY A 220 -18.35 5.90 -1.41
CA GLY A 220 -18.69 7.32 -1.36
C GLY A 220 -18.93 7.88 0.04
N ARG A 221 -18.99 7.05 1.09
CA ARG A 221 -19.10 7.53 2.47
C ARG A 221 -17.84 8.30 2.87
N ILE A 222 -18.00 9.33 3.68
CA ILE A 222 -16.89 10.08 4.27
C ILE A 222 -16.85 9.78 5.76
N VAL A 223 -15.68 9.37 6.25
CA VAL A 223 -15.49 8.96 7.64
C VAL A 223 -14.32 9.70 8.26
N ASN A 224 -14.37 9.89 9.58
CA ASN A 224 -13.22 10.42 10.32
C ASN A 224 -12.03 9.47 10.19
N TRP A 225 -10.86 10.01 9.90
CA TRP A 225 -9.62 9.25 9.79
C TRP A 225 -8.98 9.01 11.15
N ASN A 226 -9.73 8.31 12.01
CA ASN A 226 -9.31 7.99 13.36
C ASN A 226 -8.49 6.70 13.36
N VAL A 227 -7.31 6.77 13.99
CA VAL A 227 -6.42 5.63 14.25
C VAL A 227 -6.06 5.62 15.74
N GLN A 228 -5.54 4.51 16.25
CA GLN A 228 -5.16 4.41 17.67
C GLN A 228 -3.96 5.31 18.00
N SER A 229 -3.02 5.39 17.07
CA SER A 229 -1.80 6.15 17.20
C SER A 229 -1.62 7.07 15.99
N ASP A 230 -1.97 8.35 16.17
CA ASP A 230 -1.86 9.37 15.13
C ASP A 230 -0.50 10.09 15.16
N ASP A 231 -0.15 10.76 14.06
CA ASP A 231 1.09 11.52 13.86
C ASP A 231 0.83 12.66 12.85
N PRO A 232 1.47 13.84 12.97
CA PRO A 232 1.27 14.92 12.00
C PRO A 232 1.66 14.51 10.59
N LEU A 233 1.04 15.14 9.59
CA LEU A 233 1.44 15.00 8.20
C LEU A 233 2.90 15.45 8.02
N CYS A 234 3.62 14.80 7.10
CA CYS A 234 5.05 15.01 6.95
C CYS A 234 5.47 15.29 5.50
N THR A 235 6.59 15.99 5.38
CA THR A 235 7.27 16.20 4.10
C THR A 235 8.13 15.00 3.73
N PHE A 236 8.45 14.87 2.44
CA PHE A 236 9.38 13.85 1.98
C PHE A 236 10.81 14.05 2.55
N GLN A 237 11.21 15.30 2.79
CA GLN A 237 12.48 15.61 3.46
C GLN A 237 12.51 15.04 4.88
N GLU A 238 11.45 15.28 5.67
CA GLU A 238 11.37 14.78 7.04
C GLU A 238 11.45 13.26 7.12
N ALA A 239 10.98 12.54 6.09
CA ALA A 239 11.15 11.10 6.04
C ALA A 239 12.63 10.68 6.00
N PHE A 240 13.47 11.33 5.19
CA PHE A 240 14.91 11.05 5.18
C PHE A 240 15.58 11.38 6.51
N GLU A 241 15.15 12.45 7.17
CA GLU A 241 15.72 12.92 8.43
C GLU A 241 15.32 12.08 9.65
N LYS A 242 14.07 11.61 9.69
CA LYS A 242 13.44 11.06 10.91
C LYS A 242 13.14 9.56 10.85
N VAL A 243 13.11 8.94 9.66
CA VAL A 243 12.89 7.49 9.54
C VAL A 243 14.18 6.73 9.80
N ASN A 244 14.08 5.59 10.47
CA ASN A 244 15.17 4.67 10.74
C ASN A 244 16.06 4.47 9.50
N PRO A 245 17.38 4.77 9.57
CA PRO A 245 18.28 4.73 8.42
C PRO A 245 18.54 3.33 7.88
N ARG A 246 18.16 2.27 8.61
CA ARG A 246 18.24 0.88 8.13
C ARG A 246 17.26 0.59 7.00
N LEU A 247 16.11 1.29 6.97
CA LEU A 247 15.07 1.04 5.99
C LEU A 247 15.41 1.68 4.64
N GLY A 248 15.32 0.89 3.57
CA GLY A 248 15.21 1.44 2.23
C GLY A 248 13.85 2.12 2.01
N PHE A 249 13.77 2.97 1.00
CA PHE A 249 12.50 3.60 0.58
C PHE A 249 12.05 3.08 -0.78
N ASN A 250 10.81 2.60 -0.85
CA ASN A 250 10.08 2.50 -2.12
C ASN A 250 9.21 3.76 -2.23
N VAL A 251 9.63 4.71 -3.07
CA VAL A 251 8.93 5.99 -3.28
C VAL A 251 7.97 5.84 -4.45
N GLU A 252 6.67 5.73 -4.17
CA GLU A 252 5.62 5.82 -5.20
C GLU A 252 5.45 7.29 -5.65
N LEU A 253 5.65 7.54 -6.94
CA LEU A 253 5.39 8.82 -7.58
C LEU A 253 3.89 8.90 -7.88
N LYS A 254 3.15 9.59 -7.02
CA LYS A 254 1.69 9.59 -7.08
C LYS A 254 1.17 10.72 -7.97
N PHE A 255 0.35 10.35 -8.95
CA PHE A 255 -0.36 11.26 -9.83
C PHE A 255 -1.87 10.95 -9.82
N ASP A 256 -2.70 11.97 -10.05
CA ASP A 256 -4.14 11.79 -10.26
C ASP A 256 -4.43 11.32 -11.69
N ASP A 257 -4.96 10.10 -11.82
CA ASP A 257 -5.37 9.49 -13.10
C ASP A 257 -6.46 10.27 -13.85
N ASN A 258 -7.15 11.21 -13.19
CA ASN A 258 -8.17 12.06 -13.81
C ASN A 258 -7.61 13.35 -14.42
N LEU A 259 -6.29 13.55 -14.36
CA LEU A 259 -5.61 14.70 -14.94
C LEU A 259 -4.68 14.25 -16.07
N GLU A 260 -4.61 15.09 -17.11
CA GLU A 260 -3.61 14.97 -18.17
C GLU A 260 -2.40 15.81 -17.79
N TYR A 261 -1.23 15.17 -17.70
CA TYR A 261 0.02 15.86 -17.37
C TYR A 261 0.84 16.06 -18.63
N GLN A 262 1.30 17.28 -18.84
CA GLN A 262 2.29 17.57 -19.87
C GLN A 262 3.70 17.17 -19.39
N GLU A 263 4.60 16.85 -20.32
CA GLU A 263 5.97 16.43 -20.00
C GLU A 263 6.72 17.47 -19.15
N GLU A 264 6.52 18.77 -19.42
CA GLU A 264 7.15 19.85 -18.65
C GLU A 264 6.68 19.87 -17.19
N GLU A 265 5.39 19.60 -16.96
CA GLU A 265 4.81 19.53 -15.62
C GLU A 265 5.33 18.32 -14.86
N LEU A 266 5.31 17.13 -15.47
CA LEU A 266 5.91 15.92 -14.89
C LEU A 266 7.38 16.18 -14.55
N THR A 267 8.14 16.72 -15.49
CA THR A 267 9.57 17.01 -15.30
C THR A 267 9.80 17.96 -14.12
N ARG A 268 8.98 19.00 -13.96
CA ARG A 268 9.07 19.93 -12.82
C ARG A 268 8.83 19.21 -11.49
N ILE A 269 7.77 18.39 -11.42
CA ILE A 269 7.40 17.62 -10.23
C ILE A 269 8.53 16.64 -9.86
N LEU A 270 8.99 15.85 -10.84
CA LEU A 270 10.03 14.84 -10.62
C LEU A 270 11.37 15.47 -10.21
N LYS A 271 11.73 16.64 -10.76
CA LYS A 271 12.93 17.39 -10.34
C LYS A 271 12.84 17.88 -8.89
N ALA A 272 11.65 18.29 -8.41
CA ALA A 272 11.48 18.66 -7.01
C ALA A 272 11.71 17.45 -6.07
N ILE A 273 11.17 16.28 -6.43
CA ILE A 273 11.39 15.03 -5.70
C ILE A 273 12.87 14.64 -5.72
N LEU A 274 13.51 14.65 -6.90
CA LEU A 274 14.93 14.31 -7.04
C LEU A 274 15.85 15.25 -6.28
N LYS A 275 15.50 16.54 -6.20
CA LYS A 275 16.25 17.49 -5.36
C LYS A 275 16.29 17.03 -3.91
N VAL A 276 15.14 16.68 -3.32
CA VAL A 276 15.09 16.16 -1.95
C VAL A 276 15.89 14.85 -1.83
N VAL A 277 15.76 13.94 -2.80
CA VAL A 277 16.53 12.69 -2.77
C VAL A 277 18.04 12.94 -2.80
N PHE A 278 18.55 13.77 -3.71
CA PHE A 278 19.99 14.00 -3.82
C PHE A 278 20.56 14.78 -2.63
N ASP A 279 19.77 15.67 -2.03
CA ASP A 279 20.20 16.44 -0.86
C ASP A 279 20.21 15.58 0.43
N TYR A 280 19.28 14.63 0.58
CA TYR A 280 19.03 13.97 1.88
C TYR A 280 19.20 12.44 1.92
N ALA A 281 19.18 11.73 0.78
CA ALA A 281 19.19 10.26 0.78
C ALA A 281 20.48 9.63 1.31
N LYS A 282 21.63 10.31 1.12
CA LYS A 282 22.96 9.77 1.43
C LYS A 282 23.13 8.38 0.77
N ASP A 283 23.32 7.34 1.59
CA ASP A 283 23.49 5.94 1.19
C ASP A 283 22.21 5.11 1.33
N ARG A 284 21.06 5.72 1.66
CA ARG A 284 19.79 5.01 1.81
C ARG A 284 19.41 4.35 0.47
N PRO A 285 19.09 3.04 0.44
CA PRO A 285 18.55 2.39 -0.75
C PRO A 285 17.20 3.00 -1.13
N ILE A 286 17.00 3.30 -2.41
CA ILE A 286 15.73 3.85 -2.93
C ILE A 286 15.31 3.07 -4.16
N ILE A 287 14.01 2.79 -4.25
CA ILE A 287 13.31 2.34 -5.44
C ILE A 287 12.28 3.43 -5.76
N PHE A 288 12.20 3.88 -7.01
CA PHE A 288 11.05 4.67 -7.47
C PHE A 288 10.02 3.75 -8.11
N SER A 289 8.74 3.99 -7.86
CA SER A 289 7.64 3.30 -8.55
C SER A 289 6.57 4.29 -9.01
N SER A 290 5.81 3.97 -10.06
CA SER A 290 4.69 4.81 -10.52
C SER A 290 3.69 4.02 -11.36
N PHE A 291 2.39 4.26 -11.17
CA PHE A 291 1.34 3.78 -12.08
C PHE A 291 1.27 4.59 -13.38
N GLN A 292 1.80 5.82 -13.36
CA GLN A 292 1.78 6.72 -14.51
C GLN A 292 2.97 6.41 -15.42
N PRO A 293 2.78 5.82 -16.63
CA PRO A 293 3.87 5.39 -17.49
C PRO A 293 4.86 6.52 -17.80
N ASP A 294 4.37 7.69 -18.19
CA ASP A 294 5.23 8.80 -18.62
C ASP A 294 6.11 9.31 -17.48
N ALA A 295 5.58 9.35 -16.25
CA ALA A 295 6.36 9.71 -15.08
C ALA A 295 7.45 8.67 -14.74
N ALA A 296 7.15 7.38 -14.89
CA ALA A 296 8.14 6.31 -14.69
C ALA A 296 9.27 6.40 -15.72
N GLN A 297 8.91 6.60 -17.00
CA GLN A 297 9.88 6.79 -18.08
C GLN A 297 10.74 8.03 -17.88
N LEU A 298 10.13 9.16 -17.52
CA LEU A 298 10.86 10.40 -17.25
C LEU A 298 11.75 10.28 -16.02
N MET A 299 11.30 9.63 -14.95
CA MET A 299 12.14 9.38 -13.78
C MET A 299 13.39 8.58 -14.16
N ARG A 300 13.25 7.56 -15.03
CA ARG A 300 14.39 6.78 -15.52
C ARG A 300 15.34 7.59 -16.42
N LYS A 301 14.83 8.57 -17.17
CA LYS A 301 15.65 9.50 -17.97
C LYS A 301 16.38 10.54 -17.11
N LEU A 302 15.74 11.04 -16.05
CA LEU A 302 16.25 12.11 -15.21
C LEU A 302 17.35 11.66 -14.24
N GLN A 303 17.42 10.37 -13.92
CA GLN A 303 18.45 9.83 -13.04
C GLN A 303 18.78 8.37 -13.39
N SER A 304 20.01 7.94 -13.10
CA SER A 304 20.48 6.57 -13.34
C SER A 304 20.90 5.81 -12.07
N LYS A 305 20.92 6.48 -10.90
CA LYS A 305 21.44 5.94 -9.63
C LYS A 305 20.49 4.90 -9.01
N TYR A 306 19.19 5.18 -8.99
CA TYR A 306 18.19 4.38 -8.32
C TYR A 306 17.34 3.62 -9.34
N PRO A 307 16.95 2.37 -9.06
CA PRO A 307 16.03 1.64 -9.91
C PRO A 307 14.66 2.32 -9.99
N VAL A 308 14.04 2.21 -11.17
CA VAL A 308 12.67 2.66 -11.42
C VAL A 308 11.82 1.47 -11.82
N TYR A 309 10.70 1.30 -11.13
CA TYR A 309 9.77 0.20 -11.32
C TYR A 309 8.44 0.74 -11.84
N PHE A 310 7.78 0.00 -12.71
CA PHE A 310 6.44 0.34 -13.18
C PHE A 310 5.37 -0.36 -12.35
N LEU A 311 4.41 0.38 -11.81
CA LEU A 311 3.25 -0.16 -11.09
C LEU A 311 2.14 -0.53 -12.08
N THR A 312 1.54 -1.70 -11.89
CA THR A 312 0.44 -2.20 -12.73
C THR A 312 -0.57 -3.01 -11.93
N ASN A 313 -1.84 -2.96 -12.34
CA ASN A 313 -2.87 -3.86 -11.84
C ASN A 313 -2.85 -5.24 -12.52
N GLY A 314 -1.90 -5.50 -13.42
CA GLY A 314 -1.71 -6.83 -14.03
C GLY A 314 -2.93 -7.32 -14.82
N GLY A 315 -3.72 -6.40 -15.38
CA GLY A 315 -4.96 -6.69 -16.11
C GLY A 315 -6.18 -7.00 -15.25
N THR A 316 -6.12 -6.72 -13.93
CA THR A 316 -7.30 -6.77 -13.07
C THR A 316 -8.20 -5.55 -13.18
N GLU A 317 -7.69 -4.46 -13.76
CA GLU A 317 -8.41 -3.23 -14.07
C GLU A 317 -8.06 -2.78 -15.49
N SER A 318 -9.00 -2.08 -16.12
CA SER A 318 -8.84 -1.54 -17.47
C SER A 318 -8.70 -0.02 -17.44
N TYR A 319 -7.71 0.48 -18.15
CA TYR A 319 -7.38 1.89 -18.30
C TYR A 319 -7.43 2.31 -19.77
N THR A 320 -7.66 3.61 -20.00
CA THR A 320 -7.56 4.22 -21.33
C THR A 320 -6.14 4.09 -21.88
N ASP A 321 -5.12 4.25 -21.03
CA ASP A 321 -3.73 4.00 -21.41
C ASP A 321 -3.44 2.50 -21.44
N LEU A 322 -3.27 1.98 -22.65
CA LEU A 322 -3.05 0.55 -22.90
C LEU A 322 -1.81 -0.01 -22.22
N ARG A 323 -0.80 0.83 -21.94
CA ARG A 323 0.46 0.42 -21.28
C ARG A 323 0.22 -0.13 -19.88
N ARG A 324 -0.91 0.19 -19.25
CA ARG A 324 -1.28 -0.20 -17.88
C ARG A 324 -2.06 -1.52 -17.80
N ASN A 325 -2.53 -2.05 -18.93
CA ASN A 325 -3.62 -3.03 -18.95
C ASN A 325 -3.20 -4.50 -18.83
N SER A 326 -1.91 -4.82 -18.82
CA SER A 326 -1.45 -6.20 -18.62
C SER A 326 -0.01 -6.28 -18.13
N LEU A 327 0.39 -7.48 -17.68
CA LEU A 327 1.79 -7.77 -17.37
C LEU A 327 2.65 -7.73 -18.62
N GLU A 328 2.14 -8.17 -19.78
CA GLU A 328 2.84 -8.09 -21.05
C GLU A 328 3.14 -6.65 -21.47
N GLU A 329 2.18 -5.73 -21.33
CA GLU A 329 2.40 -4.31 -21.64
C GLU A 329 3.36 -3.66 -20.63
N ALA A 330 3.30 -4.05 -19.35
CA ALA A 330 4.26 -3.63 -18.34
C ALA A 330 5.70 -4.06 -18.70
N ILE A 331 5.91 -5.31 -19.15
CA ILE A 331 7.22 -5.80 -19.60
C ILE A 331 7.72 -4.96 -20.79
N LYS A 332 6.87 -4.74 -21.81
CA LYS A 332 7.23 -3.93 -22.99
C LYS A 332 7.65 -2.52 -22.60
N LEU A 333 6.88 -1.87 -21.72
CA LEU A 333 7.18 -0.53 -21.25
C LEU A 333 8.51 -0.48 -20.49
N CYS A 334 8.75 -1.43 -19.59
CA CYS A 334 9.99 -1.48 -18.82
C CYS A 334 11.21 -1.65 -19.71
N LEU A 335 11.16 -2.59 -20.66
CA LEU A 335 12.25 -2.85 -21.60
C LEU A 335 12.51 -1.63 -22.50
N ALA A 336 11.46 -1.02 -23.05
CA ALA A 336 11.60 0.15 -23.93
C ALA A 336 12.19 1.37 -23.22
N SER A 337 12.13 1.41 -21.89
CA SER A 337 12.51 2.58 -21.09
C SER A 337 13.72 2.34 -20.19
N GLY A 338 14.28 1.12 -20.19
CA GLY A 338 15.38 0.73 -19.31
C GLY A 338 15.02 0.74 -17.83
N MET A 339 13.76 0.46 -17.49
CA MET A 339 13.31 0.30 -16.10
C MET A 339 13.71 -1.08 -15.56
N GLN A 340 13.94 -1.17 -14.26
CA GLN A 340 14.56 -2.34 -13.63
C GLN A 340 13.54 -3.35 -13.07
N GLY A 341 12.27 -2.96 -12.95
CA GLY A 341 11.29 -3.87 -12.37
C GLY A 341 9.84 -3.46 -12.57
N ILE A 342 8.97 -4.34 -12.09
CA ILE A 342 7.51 -4.22 -12.11
C ILE A 342 7.02 -4.40 -10.68
N VAL A 343 6.02 -3.61 -10.29
CA VAL A 343 5.25 -3.83 -9.08
C VAL A 343 3.81 -4.13 -9.50
N SER A 344 3.35 -5.38 -9.34
CA SER A 344 2.01 -5.81 -9.80
C SER A 344 1.04 -5.98 -8.64
N GLU A 345 -0.25 -5.73 -8.87
CA GLU A 345 -1.29 -6.26 -7.99
C GLU A 345 -1.20 -7.80 -7.98
N ALA A 346 -1.25 -8.41 -6.79
CA ALA A 346 -0.98 -9.82 -6.57
C ALA A 346 -1.97 -10.75 -7.29
N ARG A 347 -3.26 -10.39 -7.39
CA ARG A 347 -4.27 -11.14 -8.16
C ARG A 347 -3.90 -11.18 -9.64
N GLY A 348 -3.29 -10.12 -10.17
CA GLY A 348 -2.76 -10.08 -11.54
C GLY A 348 -1.76 -11.22 -11.80
N ILE A 349 -0.87 -11.48 -10.83
CA ILE A 349 0.09 -12.59 -10.88
C ILE A 349 -0.62 -13.95 -10.82
N PHE A 350 -1.58 -14.13 -9.93
CA PHE A 350 -2.32 -15.39 -9.82
C PHE A 350 -3.22 -15.69 -11.01
N ARG A 351 -3.76 -14.66 -11.69
CA ARG A 351 -4.52 -14.80 -12.93
C ARG A 351 -3.62 -15.17 -14.12
N HIS A 352 -2.36 -14.71 -14.11
CA HIS A 352 -1.42 -14.90 -15.22
C HIS A 352 -0.04 -15.39 -14.73
N PRO A 353 0.05 -16.57 -14.08
CA PRO A 353 1.30 -17.05 -13.49
C PRO A 353 2.40 -17.31 -14.55
N THR A 354 2.01 -17.54 -15.80
CA THR A 354 2.94 -17.72 -16.93
C THR A 354 3.66 -16.44 -17.34
N ALA A 355 3.25 -15.27 -16.81
CA ALA A 355 3.98 -14.02 -17.00
C ALA A 355 5.24 -13.94 -16.13
N VAL A 356 5.28 -14.61 -14.96
CA VAL A 356 6.42 -14.51 -14.03
C VAL A 356 7.74 -15.01 -14.67
N PRO A 357 7.77 -16.18 -15.35
CA PRO A 357 8.97 -16.58 -16.09
C PRO A 357 9.39 -15.56 -17.15
N LYS A 358 8.44 -14.97 -17.90
CA LYS A 358 8.75 -13.95 -18.92
C LYS A 358 9.37 -12.69 -18.31
N ILE A 359 8.89 -12.26 -17.14
CA ILE A 359 9.43 -11.10 -16.41
C ILE A 359 10.88 -11.40 -16.00
N LYS A 360 11.15 -12.61 -15.49
CA LYS A 360 12.51 -13.05 -15.14
C LYS A 360 13.44 -13.14 -16.34
N GLU A 361 12.97 -13.73 -17.45
CA GLU A 361 13.71 -13.82 -18.72
C GLU A 361 14.04 -12.43 -19.29
N ALA A 362 13.17 -11.45 -19.05
CA ALA A 362 13.41 -10.04 -19.38
C ALA A 362 14.39 -9.33 -18.42
N ASN A 363 14.98 -10.05 -17.45
CA ASN A 363 15.86 -9.53 -16.40
C ASN A 363 15.21 -8.39 -15.59
N LEU A 364 13.89 -8.45 -15.39
CA LEU A 364 13.14 -7.51 -14.58
C LEU A 364 12.88 -8.09 -13.19
N SER A 365 13.04 -7.27 -12.16
CA SER A 365 12.58 -7.62 -10.81
C SER A 365 11.07 -7.50 -10.72
N LEU A 366 10.44 -8.37 -9.92
CA LEU A 366 8.99 -8.38 -9.69
C LEU A 366 8.67 -8.24 -8.21
N LEU A 367 8.00 -7.16 -7.85
CA LEU A 367 7.34 -7.01 -6.56
C LEU A 367 5.83 -7.10 -6.74
N THR A 368 5.10 -7.33 -5.65
CA THR A 368 3.65 -7.24 -5.67
C THR A 368 3.08 -6.39 -4.55
N TYR A 369 1.84 -5.95 -4.69
CA TYR A 369 1.01 -5.34 -3.65
C TYR A 369 -0.41 -5.93 -3.69
N GLY A 370 -1.25 -5.54 -2.73
CA GLY A 370 -2.68 -5.87 -2.73
C GLY A 370 -3.08 -6.80 -1.59
N ALA A 371 -4.38 -7.07 -1.46
CA ALA A 371 -4.94 -7.76 -0.30
C ALA A 371 -4.34 -9.16 -0.06
N LEU A 372 -3.98 -9.87 -1.14
CA LEU A 372 -3.37 -11.20 -1.05
C LEU A 372 -1.97 -11.18 -0.45
N ASN A 373 -1.29 -10.04 -0.41
CA ASN A 373 0.00 -9.92 0.28
C ASN A 373 -0.13 -9.91 1.80
N ASN A 374 -1.35 -9.79 2.32
CA ASN A 374 -1.66 -9.92 3.74
C ASN A 374 -2.08 -11.34 4.13
N VAL A 375 -1.88 -12.32 3.25
CA VAL A 375 -2.21 -13.74 3.45
C VAL A 375 -0.91 -14.57 3.33
N PRO A 376 -0.40 -15.14 4.44
CA PRO A 376 0.85 -15.90 4.46
C PRO A 376 1.01 -16.95 3.35
N GLU A 377 -0.05 -17.70 3.09
CA GLU A 377 -0.04 -18.78 2.09
C GLU A 377 0.07 -18.22 0.67
N ALA A 378 -0.60 -17.11 0.37
CA ALA A 378 -0.47 -16.44 -0.92
C ALA A 378 0.93 -15.82 -1.09
N VAL A 379 1.53 -15.27 -0.04
CA VAL A 379 2.92 -14.77 -0.06
C VAL A 379 3.89 -15.91 -0.35
N TYR A 380 3.72 -17.06 0.30
CA TYR A 380 4.54 -18.25 0.03
C TYR A 380 4.40 -18.74 -1.42
N MET A 381 3.19 -18.76 -1.98
CA MET A 381 3.00 -19.10 -3.40
C MET A 381 3.66 -18.11 -4.35
N GLN A 382 3.59 -16.82 -4.06
CA GLN A 382 4.28 -15.79 -4.85
C GLN A 382 5.79 -15.99 -4.84
N HIS A 383 6.36 -16.33 -3.67
CA HIS A 383 7.77 -16.71 -3.55
C HIS A 383 8.13 -17.90 -4.46
N LEU A 384 7.34 -18.99 -4.42
CA LEU A 384 7.56 -20.16 -5.27
C LEU A 384 7.42 -19.85 -6.77
N LEU A 385 6.48 -18.99 -7.15
CA LEU A 385 6.34 -18.52 -8.54
C LEU A 385 7.52 -17.67 -8.98
N GLY A 386 8.27 -17.11 -8.02
CA GLY A 386 9.47 -16.35 -8.28
C GLY A 386 9.33 -14.84 -8.20
N VAL A 387 8.30 -14.35 -7.52
CA VAL A 387 8.20 -12.95 -7.11
C VAL A 387 9.36 -12.62 -6.18
N ASN A 388 10.00 -11.46 -6.36
CA ASN A 388 11.17 -11.04 -5.58
C ASN A 388 10.81 -10.45 -4.22
N GLY A 389 9.58 -9.97 -4.02
CA GLY A 389 9.13 -9.45 -2.74
C GLY A 389 7.69 -8.96 -2.74
N VAL A 390 7.17 -8.69 -1.55
CA VAL A 390 5.79 -8.30 -1.30
C VAL A 390 5.71 -7.00 -0.51
N ILE A 391 4.81 -6.11 -0.95
CA ILE A 391 4.39 -4.90 -0.23
C ILE A 391 3.14 -5.27 0.59
N VAL A 392 3.19 -5.08 1.90
CA VAL A 392 2.24 -5.67 2.88
C VAL A 392 1.68 -4.62 3.83
N ASP A 393 0.42 -4.80 4.23
CA ASP A 393 -0.21 -4.00 5.28
C ASP A 393 0.01 -4.60 6.67
N LEU A 394 -0.10 -5.92 6.77
CA LEU A 394 0.10 -6.70 8.00
C LEU A 394 1.59 -7.02 8.19
N VAL A 395 2.40 -5.98 8.41
CA VAL A 395 3.87 -6.08 8.47
C VAL A 395 4.36 -7.13 9.45
N GLN A 396 3.82 -7.14 10.67
CA GLN A 396 4.24 -8.09 11.70
C GLN A 396 3.95 -9.53 11.27
N GLU A 397 2.71 -9.80 10.89
CA GLU A 397 2.23 -11.14 10.57
C GLU A 397 2.98 -11.73 9.36
N ILE A 398 3.21 -10.93 8.33
CA ILE A 398 3.86 -11.41 7.12
C ILE A 398 5.36 -11.56 7.31
N THR A 399 6.02 -10.69 8.08
CA THR A 399 7.44 -10.87 8.39
C THR A 399 7.70 -12.11 9.26
N GLU A 400 6.82 -12.40 10.22
CA GLU A 400 6.85 -13.63 11.01
C GLU A 400 6.65 -14.86 10.09
N ALA A 401 5.62 -14.86 9.25
CA ALA A 401 5.35 -15.95 8.32
C ALA A 401 6.48 -16.19 7.30
N VAL A 402 7.06 -15.14 6.72
CA VAL A 402 8.20 -15.25 5.79
C VAL A 402 9.41 -15.84 6.51
N SER A 403 9.66 -15.46 7.77
CA SER A 403 10.75 -16.01 8.56
C SER A 403 10.55 -17.51 8.86
N GLU A 404 9.32 -17.96 9.03
CA GLU A 404 9.01 -19.38 9.27
C GLU A 404 9.00 -20.22 7.98
N LEU A 405 8.45 -19.68 6.88
CA LEU A 405 8.17 -20.42 5.66
C LEU A 405 9.29 -20.37 4.62
N ILE A 406 10.08 -19.29 4.60
CA ILE A 406 11.07 -19.02 3.54
C ILE A 406 12.51 -19.12 4.08
N ALA A 407 12.73 -18.99 5.39
CA ALA A 407 14.07 -19.09 5.98
C ALA A 407 14.57 -20.54 6.21
N VAL A 408 13.90 -21.56 5.67
CA VAL A 408 14.43 -22.93 5.66
C VAL A 408 15.59 -22.97 4.66
N PRO A 409 16.84 -23.26 5.08
CA PRO A 409 17.96 -23.33 4.16
C PRO A 409 17.78 -24.49 3.18
N GLU A 410 18.14 -24.27 1.92
CA GLU A 410 18.42 -25.34 0.95
C GLU A 410 19.38 -26.36 1.59
N PRO A 411 19.12 -27.68 1.48
CA PRO A 411 20.02 -28.69 2.03
C PRO A 411 21.39 -28.62 1.34
N ASP A 412 22.45 -28.54 2.15
CA ASP A 412 23.84 -28.54 1.71
C ASP A 412 24.16 -29.81 0.88
N PRO A 413 24.50 -29.68 -0.41
CA PRO A 413 24.80 -30.83 -1.27
C PRO A 413 26.12 -31.54 -0.89
N ASP A 414 26.96 -30.95 -0.02
CA ASP A 414 28.26 -31.49 0.37
C ASP A 414 28.25 -32.25 1.71
N ALA A 415 27.08 -32.48 2.32
CA ALA A 415 26.94 -33.33 3.50
C ALA A 415 27.07 -34.83 3.16
N LYS A 416 28.24 -35.25 2.69
CA LYS A 416 28.61 -36.66 2.53
C LYS A 416 29.10 -37.24 3.87
N ASN A 417 28.31 -38.20 4.36
CA ASN A 417 28.60 -39.24 5.35
C ASN A 417 28.45 -38.86 6.84
N LEU A 418 27.43 -39.41 7.51
CA LEU A 418 27.57 -40.65 8.30
C LEU A 418 26.21 -41.14 8.86
N SER A 419 25.90 -42.41 8.57
CA SER A 419 24.98 -43.35 9.26
C SER A 419 23.46 -43.11 9.30
N ASN A 420 22.76 -44.02 8.58
CA ASN A 420 21.42 -44.59 8.75
C ASN A 420 20.52 -44.09 9.91
N GLY A 421 19.40 -43.48 9.53
CA GLY A 421 18.19 -43.38 10.36
C GLY A 421 17.48 -42.04 10.24
N ALA A 422 16.41 -41.99 9.44
CA ALA A 422 15.53 -40.84 9.19
C ALA A 422 16.21 -39.63 8.51
N ALA A 423 16.25 -39.68 7.17
CA ALA A 423 16.32 -38.47 6.38
C ALA A 423 15.14 -37.57 6.79
N LYS A 424 15.43 -36.47 7.49
CA LYS A 424 14.46 -35.39 7.63
C LYS A 424 14.37 -34.74 6.26
N ASP A 425 13.26 -35.03 5.58
CA ASP A 425 12.83 -34.37 4.36
C ASP A 425 13.03 -32.86 4.48
N ALA A 426 13.60 -32.25 3.43
CA ALA A 426 13.63 -30.80 3.29
C ALA A 426 12.22 -30.27 3.51
N ALA A 427 12.05 -29.37 4.49
CA ALA A 427 10.75 -28.98 4.99
C ALA A 427 9.99 -28.12 3.96
N THR A 428 9.28 -28.78 3.04
CA THR A 428 8.06 -28.19 2.51
C THR A 428 7.18 -27.84 3.71
N PRO A 429 6.68 -26.61 3.83
CA PRO A 429 5.77 -26.27 4.90
C PRO A 429 4.61 -27.25 4.87
N ASN A 430 4.36 -27.90 6.01
CA ASN A 430 3.36 -28.95 6.10
C ASN A 430 1.99 -28.29 6.27
N PHE A 431 1.48 -27.73 5.18
CA PHE A 431 0.16 -27.12 5.13
C PHE A 431 -0.89 -28.18 5.43
N SER A 432 -1.80 -27.88 6.35
CA SER A 432 -2.99 -28.68 6.59
C SER A 432 -3.80 -28.83 5.30
N GLN A 433 -4.62 -29.88 5.20
CA GLN A 433 -5.51 -30.04 4.04
C GLN A 433 -6.45 -28.85 3.82
N ARG A 434 -6.72 -28.04 4.86
CA ARG A 434 -7.49 -26.80 4.73
C ARG A 434 -6.67 -25.69 4.08
N GLU A 435 -5.41 -25.52 4.45
CA GLU A 435 -4.48 -24.55 3.84
C GLU A 435 -4.17 -24.94 2.40
N ILE A 436 -3.95 -26.23 2.12
CA ILE A 436 -3.78 -26.74 0.74
C ILE A 436 -5.08 -26.56 -0.07
N SER A 437 -6.24 -26.89 0.51
CA SER A 437 -7.53 -26.67 -0.17
C SER A 437 -7.81 -25.18 -0.38
N PHE A 438 -7.32 -24.28 0.48
CA PHE A 438 -7.42 -22.83 0.32
C PHE A 438 -6.49 -22.35 -0.80
N LEU A 439 -5.23 -22.79 -0.83
CA LEU A 439 -4.28 -22.54 -1.90
C LEU A 439 -4.83 -22.97 -3.28
N LEU A 440 -5.48 -24.13 -3.34
CA LEU A 440 -6.11 -24.65 -4.56
C LEU A 440 -7.47 -24.00 -4.87
N ARG A 441 -8.17 -23.42 -3.89
CA ARG A 441 -9.45 -22.68 -4.07
C ARG A 441 -9.26 -21.20 -4.42
N LEU A 442 -8.14 -20.59 -4.00
CA LEU A 442 -7.74 -19.26 -4.42
C LEU A 442 -7.63 -19.18 -5.95
N ILE A 443 -7.12 -20.23 -6.61
CA ILE A 443 -6.92 -20.20 -8.07
C ILE A 443 -8.26 -20.08 -8.84
N PRO A 444 -9.34 -20.84 -8.53
CA PRO A 444 -10.64 -20.65 -9.18
C PRO A 444 -11.44 -19.43 -8.71
N GLU A 445 -11.36 -19.02 -7.45
CA GLU A 445 -12.13 -17.87 -6.92
C GLU A 445 -11.52 -16.51 -7.33
N LEU A 446 -10.23 -16.48 -7.72
CA LEU A 446 -9.58 -15.30 -8.29
C LEU A 446 -9.87 -15.09 -9.79
N VAL A 447 -10.44 -16.09 -10.47
CA VAL A 447 -10.71 -16.11 -11.91
C VAL A 447 -12.12 -15.61 -12.27
N GLN A 448 -13.00 -15.40 -11.28
CA GLN A 448 -14.29 -14.72 -11.50
C GLN A 448 -14.16 -13.20 -11.44
#